data_AF-A0A8D9CR75-F1
#
_entry.id   AF-A0A8D9CR75-F1
#
_cell.length_a   1.000
_cell.length_b   1.000
_cell.length_c   1.000
_cell.angle_alpha   90.00
_cell.angle_beta   90.00
_cell.angle_gamma   90.00
#
_symmetry.space_group_name_H-M   'P 1'
#
loop_
_entity.id
_entity.type
_entity.pdbx_description
1 polymer ?
#
loop_
_entity_poly.entity_id
_entity_poly.type
_entity_poly.pdbx_seq_one_letter_code
_entity_poly.pdbx_strand_id
1 'polypeptide(L)'
;MGSQEHFYMEPMVVWSGQVMVATKILIGTSNMFHMFLAFHFLKWSFIAAAASVPAYLLNRPVKLILDRDVDMMISGHRHSFVGKYKVGFTNGGKVLAYDLEVYNNGGNSLDLSQAVLEIAMFNSDNVYEIPHVRIRGNVCFTNYPSNTAFRGFGGPQGMLITENWIQRIAAELDRSPEEIKEMNFQVEGSITHYSQCIQHCTLHQLWKELKVSCNFLKARREVDDFNSHNRWKKRGVAMVPTKFGVSFTKKFMNQAGALVHVYTDGTVLVTHGGVEMGQGLHTKVAQVAAFAFNIPLSSVFVSETSTDKVPNASPTAASLSSDMYGVSRLKHEWSLLPLSSVATPLLSWQVHAIFNE
;
A
#
# COMPACT_ATOMS: atom_id res chain seq x y z
N MET A 1 -9.24 4.33 18.37
CA MET A 1 -8.64 5.16 17.31
C MET A 1 -9.73 5.62 16.37
N GLY A 2 -9.76 6.91 16.02
CA GLY A 2 -10.76 7.47 15.13
C GLY A 2 -10.65 6.96 13.69
N SER A 3 -11.70 7.22 12.91
CA SER A 3 -11.74 7.01 11.46
C SER A 3 -11.02 8.16 10.73
N GLN A 4 -10.82 8.04 9.41
CA GLN A 4 -10.16 9.04 8.57
C GLN A 4 -10.74 9.06 7.16
N GLU A 5 -11.15 10.24 6.69
CA GLU A 5 -11.62 10.50 5.32
C GLU A 5 -10.44 10.60 4.34
N HIS A 6 -10.61 10.09 3.12
CA HIS A 6 -9.57 10.09 2.07
C HIS A 6 -9.26 11.48 1.56
N PHE A 7 -10.29 12.30 1.35
CA PHE A 7 -10.15 13.69 0.95
C PHE A 7 -9.23 13.88 -0.27
N TYR A 8 -9.37 13.03 -1.30
CA TYR A 8 -8.68 13.21 -2.58
C TYR A 8 -9.12 14.51 -3.25
N MET A 9 -8.22 15.23 -3.92
CA MET A 9 -8.53 16.56 -4.45
C MET A 9 -9.53 16.54 -5.61
N GLU A 10 -9.46 15.50 -6.45
CA GLU A 10 -10.39 15.29 -7.56
C GLU A 10 -11.61 14.50 -7.06
N PRO A 11 -12.84 15.06 -7.09
CA PRO A 11 -14.03 14.34 -6.64
C PRO A 11 -14.30 13.09 -7.49
N MET A 12 -15.18 12.20 -7.03
CA MET A 12 -15.57 11.05 -7.85
C MET A 12 -16.25 11.49 -9.14
N VAL A 13 -15.66 11.11 -10.29
CA VAL A 13 -16.18 11.41 -11.65
C VAL A 13 -16.31 10.14 -12.48
N VAL A 14 -17.53 9.78 -12.88
CA VAL A 14 -17.74 8.69 -13.85
C VAL A 14 -18.38 9.24 -15.11
N TRP A 15 -17.86 8.79 -16.25
CA TRP A 15 -18.47 8.97 -17.57
C TRP A 15 -18.90 7.62 -18.12
N SER A 16 -20.15 7.51 -18.56
CA SER A 16 -20.68 6.32 -19.21
C SER A 16 -21.28 6.71 -20.56
N GLY A 17 -20.75 6.14 -21.64
CA GLY A 17 -21.22 6.33 -23.01
C GLY A 17 -21.55 5.00 -23.68
N GLN A 18 -22.38 5.00 -24.72
CA GLN A 18 -22.65 3.79 -25.48
C GLN A 18 -21.46 3.43 -26.40
N VAL A 19 -20.75 2.37 -26.03
CA VAL A 19 -20.11 1.41 -26.97
C VAL A 19 -20.39 0.00 -26.45
N MET A 20 -21.67 -0.32 -26.21
CA MET A 20 -22.08 -1.69 -25.90
C MET A 20 -22.45 -2.40 -27.20
N VAL A 21 -21.48 -3.07 -27.81
CA VAL A 21 -21.80 -4.28 -28.57
C VAL A 21 -22.21 -5.32 -27.53
N ALA A 22 -23.32 -6.04 -27.76
CA ALA A 22 -24.14 -6.82 -26.82
C ALA A 22 -23.45 -7.83 -25.86
N THR A 23 -22.11 -7.86 -25.77
CA THR A 23 -21.30 -8.77 -24.94
C THR A 23 -20.10 -8.11 -24.24
N LYS A 24 -19.86 -6.79 -24.33
CA LYS A 24 -18.65 -6.17 -23.74
C LYS A 24 -18.90 -4.84 -23.01
N ILE A 25 -18.42 -4.75 -21.77
CA ILE A 25 -18.22 -3.50 -21.02
C ILE A 25 -16.74 -3.15 -21.12
N LEU A 26 -16.43 -1.93 -21.54
CA LEU A 26 -15.07 -1.41 -21.60
C LEU A 26 -14.89 -0.35 -20.51
N ILE A 27 -13.84 -0.48 -19.72
CA ILE A 27 -13.47 0.48 -18.68
C ILE A 27 -12.06 0.96 -18.98
N GLY A 28 -11.92 2.27 -19.18
CA GLY A 28 -10.64 2.95 -19.38
C GLY A 28 -10.40 3.98 -18.28
N THR A 29 -9.14 4.13 -17.87
CA THR A 29 -8.69 5.15 -16.91
C THR A 29 -7.40 5.80 -17.41
N SER A 30 -7.42 7.09 -17.68
CA SER A 30 -6.28 7.83 -18.22
C SER A 30 -5.33 8.33 -17.13
N ASN A 31 -5.84 9.00 -16.09
CA ASN A 31 -5.12 9.39 -14.87
C ASN A 31 -6.14 9.68 -13.76
N MET A 32 -5.76 9.42 -12.50
CA MET A 32 -6.49 9.92 -11.33
C MET A 32 -5.61 10.90 -10.56
N PHE A 33 -6.10 12.08 -10.17
CA PHE A 33 -5.27 13.01 -9.40
C PHE A 33 -5.33 12.74 -7.89
N HIS A 34 -4.17 12.40 -7.30
CA HIS A 34 -3.96 12.32 -5.85
C HIS A 34 -4.95 11.39 -5.11
N MET A 35 -5.04 10.13 -5.54
CA MET A 35 -5.84 9.13 -4.81
C MET A 35 -4.97 8.38 -3.79
N PHE A 36 -5.36 8.40 -2.52
CA PHE A 36 -4.60 7.76 -1.44
C PHE A 36 -4.62 6.22 -1.49
N LEU A 37 -5.42 5.59 -2.37
CA LEU A 37 -5.41 4.17 -2.72
C LEU A 37 -6.39 3.87 -3.87
N ALA A 38 -6.04 2.94 -4.78
CA ALA A 38 -6.93 2.41 -5.82
C ALA A 38 -8.11 1.58 -5.32
N PHE A 39 -8.22 1.31 -4.02
CA PHE A 39 -9.24 0.41 -3.49
C PHE A 39 -10.59 1.06 -3.21
N HIS A 40 -10.69 2.38 -3.43
CA HIS A 40 -11.99 3.01 -3.55
C HIS A 40 -12.80 2.42 -4.72
N PHE A 41 -12.22 1.57 -5.59
CA PHE A 41 -12.87 0.91 -6.73
C PHE A 41 -14.23 0.26 -6.40
N LEU A 42 -14.38 -0.34 -5.20
CA LEU A 42 -15.67 -0.90 -4.77
C LEU A 42 -16.74 0.18 -4.57
N LYS A 43 -16.34 1.41 -4.25
CA LYS A 43 -17.22 2.57 -4.11
C LYS A 43 -17.48 3.21 -5.47
N TRP A 44 -16.44 3.33 -6.30
CA TRP A 44 -16.54 3.76 -7.69
C TRP A 44 -17.46 2.87 -8.51
N SER A 45 -17.51 1.56 -8.25
CA SER A 45 -18.38 0.64 -8.98
C SER A 45 -19.87 0.94 -8.74
N PHE A 46 -20.26 1.37 -7.54
CA PHE A 46 -21.64 1.80 -7.28
C PHE A 46 -22.00 3.08 -8.05
N ILE A 47 -21.08 4.06 -8.09
CA ILE A 47 -21.29 5.30 -8.83
C ILE A 47 -21.32 5.03 -10.34
N ALA A 48 -20.44 4.15 -10.83
CA ALA A 48 -20.41 3.75 -12.22
C ALA A 48 -21.66 2.96 -12.64
N ALA A 49 -22.14 2.06 -11.79
CA ALA A 49 -23.41 1.36 -12.01
C ALA A 49 -24.58 2.36 -12.05
N ALA A 50 -24.63 3.30 -11.10
CA ALA A 50 -25.66 4.33 -11.05
C ALA A 50 -25.67 5.24 -12.30
N ALA A 51 -24.50 5.56 -12.86
CA ALA A 51 -24.40 6.32 -14.11
C ALA A 51 -24.75 5.48 -15.36
N SER A 52 -24.48 4.17 -15.33
CA SER A 52 -24.65 3.30 -16.49
C SER A 52 -26.12 2.95 -16.79
N VAL A 53 -26.96 2.85 -15.76
CA VAL A 53 -28.41 2.59 -15.93
C VAL A 53 -29.10 3.67 -16.78
N PRO A 54 -29.05 4.97 -16.43
CA PRO A 54 -29.65 6.01 -17.25
C PRO A 54 -28.97 6.17 -18.61
N ALA A 55 -27.65 5.92 -18.71
CA ALA A 55 -26.95 5.95 -20.00
C ALA A 55 -27.52 4.89 -20.97
N TYR A 56 -27.81 3.70 -20.45
CA TYR A 56 -28.46 2.62 -21.19
C TYR A 56 -29.92 2.96 -21.57
N LEU A 57 -30.73 3.37 -20.59
CA LEU A 57 -32.16 3.61 -20.80
C LEU A 57 -32.46 4.82 -21.71
N LEU A 58 -31.66 5.88 -21.61
CA LEU A 58 -31.85 7.11 -22.37
C LEU A 58 -31.09 7.12 -23.69
N ASN A 59 -30.22 6.13 -23.93
CA ASN A 59 -29.32 6.07 -25.06
C ASN A 59 -28.49 7.36 -25.25
N ARG A 60 -27.96 7.90 -24.14
CA ARG A 60 -27.20 9.15 -24.12
C ARG A 60 -26.04 9.04 -23.14
N PRO A 61 -24.90 9.71 -23.41
CA PRO A 61 -23.81 9.76 -22.44
C PRO A 61 -24.26 10.41 -21.13
N VAL A 62 -23.89 9.79 -20.00
CA VAL A 62 -24.16 10.29 -18.66
C VAL A 62 -22.84 10.54 -17.95
N LYS A 63 -22.70 11.71 -17.33
CA LYS A 63 -21.58 12.06 -16.46
C LYS A 63 -22.11 12.31 -15.05
N LEU A 64 -21.51 11.66 -14.07
CA LEU A 64 -21.81 11.86 -12.65
C LEU A 64 -20.55 12.37 -11.95
N ILE A 65 -20.68 13.54 -11.33
CA ILE A 65 -19.64 14.16 -10.49
C ILE A 65 -20.25 14.32 -9.10
N LEU A 66 -19.61 13.78 -8.07
CA LEU A 66 -20.08 13.96 -6.70
C LEU A 66 -19.59 15.30 -6.14
N ASP A 67 -20.49 16.02 -5.48
CA ASP A 67 -20.10 17.10 -4.58
C ASP A 67 -19.36 16.52 -3.36
N ARG A 68 -18.50 17.34 -2.74
CA ARG A 68 -17.59 16.87 -1.68
C ARG A 68 -18.32 16.33 -0.46
N ASP A 69 -19.38 16.99 -0.05
CA ASP A 69 -20.22 16.55 1.07
C ASP A 69 -20.86 15.20 0.78
N VAL A 70 -21.40 15.00 -0.43
CA VAL A 70 -21.97 13.72 -0.87
C VAL A 70 -20.91 12.62 -0.89
N ASP A 71 -19.75 12.92 -1.46
CA ASP A 71 -18.59 12.02 -1.54
C ASP A 71 -18.16 11.53 -0.14
N MET A 72 -17.98 12.45 0.80
CA MET A 72 -17.62 12.15 2.20
C MET A 72 -18.74 11.37 2.93
N MET A 73 -20.00 11.56 2.56
CA MET A 73 -21.11 10.83 3.17
C MET A 73 -21.20 9.37 2.71
N ILE A 74 -20.92 9.08 1.44
CA ILE A 74 -21.27 7.77 0.85
C ILE A 74 -20.07 6.88 0.53
N SER A 75 -18.88 7.46 0.36
CA SER A 75 -17.73 6.72 -0.14
C SER A 75 -16.96 5.96 0.96
N GLY A 76 -17.26 6.22 2.23
CA GLY A 76 -16.70 5.50 3.37
C GLY A 76 -15.24 5.84 3.65
N HIS A 77 -14.78 5.50 4.85
CA HIS A 77 -13.53 6.01 5.40
C HIS A 77 -12.53 4.88 5.70
N ARG A 78 -11.37 5.24 6.27
CA ARG A 78 -10.57 4.33 7.09
C ARG A 78 -11.41 3.80 8.25
N HIS A 79 -11.36 2.50 8.50
CA HIS A 79 -11.96 1.89 9.69
C HIS A 79 -11.43 2.51 10.98
N SER A 80 -12.33 2.91 11.87
CA SER A 80 -12.01 3.14 13.29
C SER A 80 -11.75 1.80 13.99
N PHE A 81 -10.82 1.80 14.94
CA PHE A 81 -10.40 0.59 15.65
C PHE A 81 -10.51 0.74 17.17
N VAL A 82 -10.85 -0.36 17.84
CA VAL A 82 -10.72 -0.56 19.29
C VAL A 82 -9.80 -1.76 19.52
N GLY A 83 -8.74 -1.56 20.30
CA GLY A 83 -7.84 -2.62 20.74
C GLY A 83 -7.94 -2.79 22.25
N LYS A 84 -8.27 -3.99 22.72
CA LYS A 84 -8.18 -4.39 24.12
C LYS A 84 -6.95 -5.29 24.24
N TYR A 85 -5.99 -4.90 25.06
CA TYR A 85 -4.75 -5.65 25.18
C TYR A 85 -4.36 -5.94 26.62
N LYS A 86 -3.61 -7.03 26.79
CA LYS A 86 -2.81 -7.35 27.97
C LYS A 86 -1.40 -7.68 27.52
N VAL A 87 -0.41 -7.02 28.13
CA VAL A 87 1.01 -7.26 27.86
C VAL A 87 1.70 -7.71 29.13
N GLY A 88 2.51 -8.77 29.05
CA GLY A 88 3.34 -9.26 30.14
C GLY A 88 4.81 -8.99 29.83
N PHE A 89 5.50 -8.37 30.77
CA PHE A 89 6.90 -7.95 30.63
C PHE A 89 7.65 -8.11 31.96
N THR A 90 8.98 -8.19 31.89
CA THR A 90 9.85 -8.28 33.07
C THR A 90 10.10 -6.88 33.67
N ASN A 91 10.61 -6.84 34.91
CA ASN A 91 11.06 -5.58 35.54
C ASN A 91 12.17 -4.87 34.72
N GLY A 92 12.86 -5.58 33.83
CA GLY A 92 13.84 -4.99 32.92
C GLY A 92 13.23 -4.37 31.65
N GLY A 93 11.96 -4.65 31.35
CA GLY A 93 11.25 -4.16 30.15
C GLY A 93 11.17 -5.16 28.99
N LYS A 94 11.70 -6.38 29.14
CA LYS A 94 11.60 -7.42 28.09
C LYS A 94 10.16 -7.93 28.05
N VAL A 95 9.53 -7.88 26.87
CA VAL A 95 8.17 -8.38 26.64
C VAL A 95 8.23 -9.90 26.49
N LEU A 96 7.30 -10.58 27.18
CA LEU A 96 7.20 -12.04 27.17
C LEU A 96 5.89 -12.52 26.56
N ALA A 97 4.79 -11.79 26.81
CA ALA A 97 3.46 -12.18 26.36
C ALA A 97 2.63 -11.00 25.89
N TYR A 98 1.81 -11.22 24.87
CA TYR A 98 0.87 -10.24 24.32
C TYR A 98 -0.44 -10.90 23.94
N ASP A 99 -1.54 -10.42 24.51
CA ASP A 99 -2.90 -10.85 24.22
C ASP A 99 -3.69 -9.64 23.73
N LEU A 100 -4.17 -9.71 22.48
CA LEU A 100 -4.89 -8.62 21.81
C LEU A 100 -6.24 -9.10 21.29
N GLU A 101 -7.28 -8.35 21.62
CA GLU A 101 -8.56 -8.36 20.91
C GLU A 101 -8.71 -7.05 20.14
N VAL A 102 -8.86 -7.13 18.82
CA VAL A 102 -8.97 -5.98 17.94
C VAL A 102 -10.29 -5.99 17.20
N TYR A 103 -10.94 -4.83 17.16
CA TYR A 103 -12.26 -4.64 16.56
C TYR A 103 -12.20 -3.48 15.58
N ASN A 104 -12.67 -3.68 14.35
CA ASN A 104 -12.82 -2.59 13.38
C ASN A 104 -14.29 -2.35 13.03
N ASN A 105 -14.66 -1.07 12.89
CA ASN A 105 -16.02 -0.71 12.45
C ASN A 105 -16.11 -0.87 10.92
N GLY A 106 -16.77 -1.93 10.45
CA GLY A 106 -16.95 -2.20 9.01
C GLY A 106 -18.04 -1.37 8.34
N GLY A 107 -18.94 -0.77 9.12
CA GLY A 107 -20.14 -0.11 8.61
C GLY A 107 -21.22 -1.11 8.16
N ASN A 108 -22.06 -0.67 7.23
CA ASN A 108 -23.26 -1.38 6.81
C ASN A 108 -23.03 -2.50 5.77
N SER A 109 -21.79 -2.76 5.39
CA SER A 109 -21.42 -3.84 4.46
C SER A 109 -19.99 -4.30 4.74
N LEU A 110 -19.66 -5.54 4.38
CA LEU A 110 -18.35 -6.11 4.69
C LEU A 110 -17.22 -5.40 3.92
N ASP A 111 -17.42 -5.08 2.64
CA ASP A 111 -16.40 -4.49 1.75
C ASP A 111 -15.03 -5.20 1.95
N LEU A 112 -13.95 -4.44 2.18
CA LEU A 112 -12.62 -4.95 2.47
C LEU A 112 -12.32 -5.07 3.98
N SER A 113 -13.33 -4.93 4.84
CA SER A 113 -13.15 -4.83 6.29
C SER A 113 -12.44 -6.03 6.92
N GLN A 114 -12.72 -7.24 6.41
CA GLN A 114 -12.06 -8.46 6.89
C GLN A 114 -10.57 -8.47 6.52
N ALA A 115 -10.22 -8.09 5.30
CA ALA A 115 -8.83 -8.03 4.86
C ALA A 115 -8.04 -6.91 5.59
N VAL A 116 -8.71 -5.79 5.87
CA VAL A 116 -8.14 -4.70 6.70
C VAL A 116 -7.84 -5.19 8.12
N LEU A 117 -8.74 -5.98 8.70
CA LEU A 117 -8.55 -6.58 10.02
C LEU A 117 -7.39 -7.58 10.03
N GLU A 118 -7.28 -8.44 9.02
CA GLU A 118 -6.16 -9.39 8.88
C GLU A 118 -4.80 -8.67 8.81
N ILE A 119 -4.68 -7.61 7.98
CA ILE A 119 -3.45 -6.82 7.92
C ILE A 119 -3.18 -6.11 9.25
N ALA A 120 -4.19 -5.61 9.96
CA ALA A 120 -3.99 -5.05 11.29
C ALA A 120 -3.44 -6.09 12.27
N MET A 121 -3.95 -7.33 12.22
CA MET A 121 -3.45 -8.44 13.04
C MET A 121 -2.00 -8.77 12.70
N PHE A 122 -1.65 -8.95 11.42
CA PHE A 122 -0.28 -9.24 10.98
C PHE A 122 0.74 -8.17 11.35
N ASN A 123 0.31 -6.92 11.57
CA ASN A 123 1.20 -5.82 11.93
C ASN A 123 1.07 -5.42 13.42
N SER A 124 0.38 -6.22 14.24
CA SER A 124 0.22 -5.97 15.68
C SER A 124 1.45 -6.36 16.51
N ASP A 125 2.47 -6.98 15.92
CA ASP A 125 3.82 -7.11 16.50
C ASP A 125 4.69 -5.88 16.23
N ASN A 126 4.34 -5.07 15.21
CA ASN A 126 5.20 -4.05 14.62
C ASN A 126 6.60 -4.61 14.30
N VAL A 127 7.60 -4.25 15.11
CA VAL A 127 9.00 -4.69 14.98
C VAL A 127 9.48 -5.47 16.19
N TYR A 128 8.59 -5.83 17.11
CA TYR A 128 8.97 -6.38 18.41
C TYR A 128 8.90 -7.90 18.43
N GLU A 129 9.90 -8.51 19.04
CA GLU A 129 9.95 -9.94 19.30
C GLU A 129 9.12 -10.23 20.55
N ILE A 130 8.07 -11.05 20.38
CA ILE A 130 7.12 -11.39 21.44
C ILE A 130 6.97 -12.91 21.45
N PRO A 131 7.55 -13.62 22.45
CA PRO A 131 7.57 -15.09 22.46
C PRO A 131 6.17 -15.73 22.53
N HIS A 132 5.23 -15.13 23.27
CA HIS A 132 3.89 -15.68 23.46
C HIS A 132 2.82 -14.69 23.02
N VAL A 133 2.23 -14.92 21.84
CA VAL A 133 1.26 -13.99 21.24
C VAL A 133 -0.08 -14.68 21.02
N ARG A 134 -1.15 -13.97 21.37
CA ARG A 134 -2.53 -14.30 20.99
C ARG A 134 -3.20 -13.06 20.43
N ILE A 135 -3.68 -13.11 19.20
CA ILE A 135 -4.40 -12.00 18.55
C ILE A 135 -5.73 -12.51 18.02
N ARG A 136 -6.81 -11.81 18.34
CA ARG A 136 -8.18 -12.11 17.87
C ARG A 136 -8.77 -10.85 17.25
N GLY A 137 -9.37 -10.98 16.08
CA GLY A 137 -9.99 -9.87 15.36
C GLY A 137 -11.48 -10.09 15.16
N ASN A 138 -12.29 -9.04 15.23
CA ASN A 138 -13.69 -9.05 14.80
C ASN A 138 -14.06 -7.82 13.97
N VAL A 139 -14.78 -8.03 12.87
CA VAL A 139 -15.40 -6.94 12.11
C VAL A 139 -16.77 -6.63 12.70
N CYS A 140 -16.98 -5.38 13.12
CA CYS A 140 -18.25 -4.92 13.66
C CYS A 140 -19.14 -4.40 12.53
N PHE A 141 -20.30 -5.02 12.34
CA PHE A 141 -21.38 -4.47 11.53
C PHE A 141 -22.03 -3.30 12.28
N THR A 142 -22.25 -2.18 11.59
CA THR A 142 -22.95 -1.01 12.14
C THR A 142 -23.81 -0.33 11.07
N ASN A 143 -24.69 0.59 11.46
CA ASN A 143 -25.52 1.36 10.53
C ASN A 143 -24.80 2.58 9.93
N TYR A 144 -23.47 2.66 10.02
CA TYR A 144 -22.67 3.69 9.36
C TYR A 144 -22.36 3.31 7.90
N PRO A 145 -22.00 4.28 7.04
CA PRO A 145 -21.47 3.98 5.72
C PRO A 145 -20.34 2.94 5.79
N SER A 146 -20.36 1.98 4.87
CA SER A 146 -19.36 0.91 4.82
C SER A 146 -17.96 1.50 4.58
N ASN A 147 -17.07 1.27 5.55
CA ASN A 147 -15.67 1.67 5.47
C ASN A 147 -14.91 0.80 4.47
N THR A 148 -13.82 1.32 3.93
CA THR A 148 -13.03 0.64 2.90
C THR A 148 -11.53 0.86 3.12
N ALA A 149 -10.74 0.49 2.14
CA ALA A 149 -9.30 0.63 2.17
C ALA A 149 -8.85 2.08 2.32
N PHE A 150 -7.90 2.31 3.23
CA PHE A 150 -7.13 3.55 3.32
C PHE A 150 -5.64 3.20 3.41
N ARG A 151 -4.74 4.04 2.87
CA ARG A 151 -3.28 3.83 2.90
C ARG A 151 -2.79 3.24 4.24
N GLY A 152 -2.10 2.11 4.14
CA GLY A 152 -1.66 1.27 5.26
C GLY A 152 -2.60 0.10 5.61
N PHE A 153 -3.85 0.16 5.17
CA PHE A 153 -4.80 -0.96 5.12
C PHE A 153 -4.95 -1.74 6.44
N GLY A 154 -5.11 -1.05 7.57
CA GLY A 154 -5.21 -1.68 8.90
C GLY A 154 -3.89 -1.75 9.66
N GLY A 155 -2.75 -1.78 8.95
CA GLY A 155 -1.42 -1.81 9.55
C GLY A 155 -1.15 -0.65 10.51
N PRO A 156 -1.45 0.62 10.16
CA PRO A 156 -1.31 1.74 11.09
C PRO A 156 -2.10 1.55 12.39
N GLN A 157 -3.31 0.99 12.31
CA GLN A 157 -4.13 0.75 13.49
C GLN A 157 -3.54 -0.36 14.38
N GLY A 158 -3.07 -1.46 13.79
CA GLY A 158 -2.36 -2.53 14.52
C GLY A 158 -1.10 -2.02 15.20
N MET A 159 -0.22 -1.37 14.44
CA MET A 159 1.06 -0.84 14.95
C MET A 159 0.88 0.23 16.02
N LEU A 160 -0.14 1.09 15.91
CA LEU A 160 -0.38 2.12 16.91
C LEU A 160 -0.85 1.53 18.25
N ILE A 161 -1.57 0.39 18.25
CA ILE A 161 -1.89 -0.33 19.50
C ILE A 161 -0.59 -0.80 20.15
N THR A 162 0.32 -1.32 19.32
CA THR A 162 1.62 -1.81 19.76
C THR A 162 2.49 -0.72 20.37
N GLU A 163 2.64 0.40 19.67
CA GLU A 163 3.38 1.56 20.19
C GLU A 163 2.74 2.14 21.47
N ASN A 164 1.42 2.02 21.63
CA ASN A 164 0.74 2.48 22.84
C ASN A 164 1.17 1.67 24.07
N TRP A 165 1.22 0.35 23.99
CA TRP A 165 1.63 -0.45 25.15
C TRP A 165 3.14 -0.34 25.42
N ILE A 166 3.97 -0.13 24.39
CA ILE A 166 5.40 0.19 24.59
C ILE A 166 5.56 1.43 25.47
N GLN A 167 4.80 2.50 25.18
CA GLN A 167 4.83 3.74 25.97
C GLN A 167 4.37 3.50 27.42
N ARG A 168 3.39 2.62 27.62
CA ARG A 168 2.93 2.27 28.98
C ARG A 168 3.98 1.49 29.76
N ILE A 169 4.67 0.54 29.14
CA ILE A 169 5.78 -0.20 29.77
C ILE A 169 6.88 0.78 30.19
N ALA A 170 7.24 1.70 29.30
CA ALA A 170 8.27 2.71 29.56
C ALA A 170 7.90 3.58 30.77
N ALA A 171 6.65 4.04 30.85
CA ALA A 171 6.15 4.83 31.98
C ALA A 171 6.10 4.04 33.30
N GLU A 172 5.68 2.78 33.27
CA GLU A 172 5.59 1.91 34.45
C GLU A 172 6.98 1.64 35.06
N LEU A 173 8.01 1.50 34.21
CA LEU A 173 9.37 1.19 34.63
C LEU A 173 10.27 2.42 34.82
N ASP A 174 9.74 3.63 34.61
CA ASP A 174 10.51 4.88 34.58
C ASP A 174 11.74 4.80 33.65
N ARG A 175 11.52 4.28 32.43
CA ARG A 175 12.55 4.13 31.38
C ARG A 175 12.17 4.91 30.13
N SER A 176 13.16 5.20 29.29
CA SER A 176 12.85 5.81 28.00
C SER A 176 12.12 4.81 27.08
N PRO A 177 11.15 5.27 26.28
CA PRO A 177 10.51 4.40 25.28
C PRO A 177 11.53 3.78 24.33
N GLU A 178 12.58 4.51 23.96
CA GLU A 178 13.60 4.00 23.04
C GLU A 178 14.37 2.81 23.61
N GLU A 179 14.68 2.79 24.91
CA GLU A 179 15.32 1.63 25.55
C GLU A 179 14.41 0.40 25.55
N ILE A 180 13.12 0.58 25.86
CA ILE A 180 12.13 -0.50 25.80
C ILE A 180 11.98 -1.03 24.38
N LYS A 181 12.04 -0.16 23.36
CA LYS A 181 11.99 -0.58 21.96
C LYS A 181 13.21 -1.40 21.58
N GLU A 182 14.41 -0.85 21.80
CA GLU A 182 15.68 -1.45 21.39
C GLU A 182 15.88 -2.85 21.97
N MET A 183 15.50 -3.09 23.21
CA MET A 183 15.64 -4.42 23.84
C MET A 183 14.64 -5.46 23.34
N ASN A 184 13.56 -5.02 22.69
CA ASN A 184 12.49 -5.86 22.18
C ASN A 184 12.50 -6.00 20.66
N PHE A 185 13.45 -5.41 19.94
CA PHE A 185 13.50 -5.52 18.48
C PHE A 185 13.68 -6.95 17.99
N GLN A 186 12.99 -7.25 16.88
CA GLN A 186 13.24 -8.42 16.04
C GLN A 186 14.61 -8.30 15.36
N VAL A 187 15.25 -9.44 15.14
CA VAL A 187 16.55 -9.57 14.47
C VAL A 187 16.43 -10.43 13.22
N GLU A 188 17.53 -10.53 12.47
CA GLU A 188 17.64 -11.50 11.38
C GLU A 188 17.28 -12.91 11.88
N GLY A 189 16.41 -13.61 11.16
CA GLY A 189 15.96 -14.96 11.53
C GLY A 189 14.86 -15.00 12.59
N SER A 190 14.42 -13.87 13.16
CA SER A 190 13.25 -13.84 14.04
C SER A 190 12.01 -14.38 13.32
N ILE A 191 11.20 -15.15 14.03
CA ILE A 191 9.94 -15.70 13.52
C ILE A 191 8.78 -14.83 13.99
N THR A 192 8.01 -14.31 13.04
CA THR A 192 6.80 -13.53 13.34
C THR A 192 5.71 -14.40 13.99
N HIS A 193 4.73 -13.75 14.62
CA HIS A 193 3.60 -14.45 15.27
C HIS A 193 2.70 -15.25 14.30
N TYR A 194 2.88 -15.07 12.99
CA TYR A 194 2.25 -15.84 11.91
C TYR A 194 3.25 -16.75 11.18
N SER A 195 4.37 -17.10 11.84
CA SER A 195 5.36 -18.09 11.41
C SER A 195 6.17 -17.74 10.16
N GLN A 196 6.19 -16.47 9.74
CA GLN A 196 7.11 -16.02 8.70
C GLN A 196 8.47 -15.66 9.30
N CYS A 197 9.54 -16.19 8.71
CA CYS A 197 10.93 -15.84 9.04
C CYS A 197 11.27 -14.46 8.47
N ILE A 198 11.89 -13.61 9.29
CA ILE A 198 12.40 -12.31 8.87
C ILE A 198 13.77 -12.50 8.23
N GLN A 199 13.89 -12.09 6.98
CA GLN A 199 15.11 -12.14 6.18
C GLN A 199 15.53 -10.72 5.81
N HIS A 200 16.84 -10.47 5.74
CA HIS A 200 17.41 -9.17 5.41
C HIS A 200 16.91 -8.02 6.32
N CYS A 201 16.89 -8.27 7.63
CA CYS A 201 16.46 -7.33 8.65
C CYS A 201 17.40 -6.12 8.75
N THR A 202 16.95 -4.97 8.25
CA THR A 202 17.70 -3.70 8.30
C THR A 202 17.33 -2.82 9.51
N LEU A 203 16.45 -3.30 10.39
CA LEU A 203 15.86 -2.52 11.49
C LEU A 203 16.91 -1.85 12.40
N HIS A 204 17.87 -2.62 12.92
CA HIS A 204 18.87 -2.09 13.85
C HIS A 204 19.79 -1.07 13.19
N GLN A 205 20.16 -1.29 11.93
CA GLN A 205 20.99 -0.37 11.17
C GLN A 205 20.25 0.96 10.96
N LEU A 206 19.02 0.91 10.41
CA LEU A 206 18.21 2.10 10.16
C LEU A 206 17.91 2.86 11.45
N TRP A 207 17.64 2.16 12.55
CA TRP A 207 17.40 2.78 13.85
C TRP A 207 18.63 3.56 14.35
N LYS A 208 19.83 2.95 14.25
CA LYS A 208 21.09 3.59 14.63
C LYS A 208 21.41 4.80 13.74
N GLU A 209 21.27 4.66 12.43
CA GLU A 209 21.49 5.74 11.46
C GLU A 209 20.52 6.91 11.68
N LEU A 210 19.24 6.63 11.94
CA LEU A 210 18.26 7.65 12.27
C LEU A 210 18.64 8.39 13.56
N LYS A 211 18.98 7.65 14.63
CA LYS A 211 19.35 8.22 15.94
C LYS A 211 20.52 9.21 15.83
N VAL A 212 21.50 8.90 14.97
CA VAL A 212 22.65 9.76 14.70
C VAL A 212 22.30 10.93 13.80
N SER A 213 21.67 10.68 12.65
CA SER A 213 21.39 11.71 11.64
C SER A 213 20.43 12.80 12.14
N CYS A 214 19.47 12.46 13.00
CA CYS A 214 18.59 13.45 13.63
C CYS A 214 19.12 14.00 14.96
N ASN A 215 20.30 13.55 15.41
CA ASN A 215 20.92 13.90 16.69
C ASN A 215 19.93 13.75 17.88
N PHE A 216 19.29 12.59 17.97
CA PHE A 216 18.15 12.36 18.86
C PHE A 216 18.44 12.66 20.33
N LEU A 217 19.65 12.30 20.81
CA LEU A 217 20.06 12.56 22.19
C LEU A 217 20.16 14.05 22.50
N LYS A 218 20.58 14.87 21.53
CA LYS A 218 20.56 16.33 21.67
C LYS A 218 19.13 16.84 21.71
N ALA A 219 18.28 16.41 20.76
CA ALA A 219 16.87 16.81 20.71
C ALA A 219 16.12 16.45 22.00
N ARG A 220 16.40 15.28 22.60
CA ARG A 220 15.84 14.88 23.90
C ARG A 220 16.22 15.86 25.01
N ARG A 221 17.52 16.16 25.16
CA ARG A 221 18.00 17.13 26.17
C ARG A 221 17.38 18.51 26.00
N GLU A 222 17.25 18.99 24.76
CA GLU A 222 16.60 20.27 24.46
C GLU A 222 15.10 20.28 24.80
N VAL A 223 14.41 19.15 24.62
CA VAL A 223 13.02 18.98 25.05
C VAL A 223 12.91 19.02 26.57
N ASP A 224 13.78 18.31 27.29
CA ASP A 224 13.77 18.26 28.75
C ASP A 224 14.06 19.64 29.36
N ASP A 225 15.07 20.34 28.82
CA ASP A 225 15.40 21.71 29.20
C ASP A 225 14.27 22.69 28.90
N PHE A 226 13.64 22.62 27.72
CA PHE A 226 12.48 23.44 27.42
C PHE A 226 11.33 23.15 28.40
N ASN A 227 11.09 21.88 28.71
CA ASN A 227 10.00 21.47 29.58
C ASN A 227 10.22 21.86 31.05
N SER A 228 11.45 21.91 31.55
CA SER A 228 11.75 22.37 32.92
C SER A 228 11.49 23.87 33.09
N HIS A 229 11.74 24.67 32.04
CA HIS A 229 11.55 26.13 32.05
C HIS A 229 10.15 26.62 31.63
N ASN A 230 9.30 25.74 31.07
CA ASN A 230 7.99 26.13 30.55
C ASN A 230 6.86 25.38 31.25
N ARG A 231 6.02 26.10 32.03
CA ARG A 231 4.85 25.52 32.71
C ARG A 231 3.68 25.22 31.78
N TRP A 232 3.39 26.13 30.84
CA TRP A 232 2.16 26.11 30.02
C TRP A 232 2.38 25.64 28.58
N LYS A 233 3.62 25.37 28.20
CA LYS A 233 3.99 24.84 26.90
C LYS A 233 4.97 23.71 27.13
N LYS A 234 4.74 22.58 26.47
CA LYS A 234 5.63 21.43 26.51
C LYS A 234 6.01 21.01 25.11
N ARG A 235 7.17 20.39 24.97
CA ARG A 235 7.64 19.72 23.76
C ARG A 235 7.74 18.22 24.02
N GLY A 236 7.68 17.45 22.95
CA GLY A 236 7.91 16.02 22.96
C GLY A 236 8.75 15.65 21.74
N VAL A 237 9.55 14.59 21.89
CA VAL A 237 10.31 14.00 20.80
C VAL A 237 10.20 12.48 20.90
N ALA A 238 10.07 11.81 19.77
CA ALA A 238 9.91 10.37 19.69
C ALA A 238 10.51 9.82 18.39
N MET A 239 11.06 8.62 18.46
CA MET A 239 11.41 7.80 17.30
C MET A 239 10.52 6.55 17.28
N VAL A 240 9.98 6.21 16.11
CA VAL A 240 9.03 5.09 15.97
C VAL A 240 9.51 4.20 14.83
N PRO A 241 9.83 2.92 15.09
CA PRO A 241 10.22 1.96 14.07
C PRO A 241 8.98 1.37 13.39
N THR A 242 9.16 0.79 12.20
CA THR A 242 8.09 0.07 11.51
C THR A 242 8.63 -1.07 10.65
N LYS A 243 7.86 -2.17 10.61
CA LYS A 243 7.96 -3.23 9.62
C LYS A 243 6.59 -3.32 8.95
N PHE A 244 6.56 -3.43 7.62
CA PHE A 244 5.31 -3.54 6.87
C PHE A 244 5.42 -4.63 5.81
N GLY A 245 4.54 -5.64 5.88
CA GLY A 245 4.47 -6.70 4.88
C GLY A 245 3.92 -6.18 3.54
N VAL A 246 4.62 -6.43 2.44
CA VAL A 246 4.23 -5.97 1.10
C VAL A 246 3.81 -7.16 0.26
N SER A 247 2.50 -7.38 0.15
CA SER A 247 1.85 -8.31 -0.78
C SER A 247 0.33 -8.17 -0.64
N PHE A 248 -0.45 -8.69 -1.59
CA PHE A 248 -1.85 -9.00 -1.31
C PHE A 248 -1.96 -10.26 -0.44
N THR A 249 -2.80 -10.22 0.59
CA THR A 249 -3.07 -11.38 1.46
C THR A 249 -3.68 -12.55 0.69
N LYS A 250 -4.48 -12.28 -0.36
CA LYS A 250 -4.96 -13.31 -1.28
C LYS A 250 -3.96 -13.52 -2.40
N LYS A 251 -3.36 -14.72 -2.42
CA LYS A 251 -2.30 -15.11 -3.37
C LYS A 251 -2.61 -14.77 -4.83
N PHE A 252 -3.83 -15.04 -5.31
CA PHE A 252 -4.20 -14.82 -6.71
C PHE A 252 -4.22 -13.33 -7.12
N MET A 253 -4.31 -12.38 -6.18
CA MET A 253 -4.26 -10.96 -6.52
C MET A 253 -2.83 -10.47 -6.78
N ASN A 254 -1.82 -11.29 -6.48
CA ASN A 254 -0.43 -11.02 -6.81
C ASN A 254 -0.13 -11.43 -8.27
N GLN A 255 -0.92 -10.91 -9.21
CA GLN A 255 -0.78 -11.14 -10.66
C GLN A 255 -0.87 -9.82 -11.44
N ALA A 256 -0.06 -9.69 -12.48
CA ALA A 256 -0.06 -8.52 -13.36
C ALA A 256 0.09 -8.93 -14.82
N GLY A 257 -0.48 -8.11 -15.69
CA GLY A 257 -0.31 -8.20 -17.13
C GLY A 257 0.12 -6.85 -17.72
N ALA A 258 0.82 -6.93 -18.84
CA ALA A 258 1.18 -5.80 -19.69
C ALA A 258 1.11 -6.23 -21.16
N LEU A 259 0.82 -5.27 -22.04
CA LEU A 259 0.84 -5.41 -23.49
C LEU A 259 1.78 -4.35 -24.06
N VAL A 260 2.67 -4.76 -24.95
CA VAL A 260 3.68 -3.88 -25.55
C VAL A 260 3.66 -4.01 -27.05
N HIS A 261 3.67 -2.87 -27.73
CA HIS A 261 3.77 -2.74 -29.17
C HIS A 261 5.05 -1.99 -29.53
N VAL A 262 5.83 -2.54 -30.45
CA VAL A 262 6.95 -1.84 -31.09
C VAL A 262 6.49 -1.45 -32.48
N TYR A 263 6.46 -0.15 -32.75
CA TYR A 263 6.10 0.35 -34.07
C TYR A 263 7.29 0.29 -35.03
N THR A 264 7.01 0.40 -36.33
CA THR A 264 8.04 0.32 -37.38
C THR A 264 9.03 1.49 -37.36
N ASP A 265 8.70 2.58 -36.66
CA ASP A 265 9.59 3.72 -36.42
C ASP A 265 10.52 3.51 -35.20
N GLY A 266 10.42 2.36 -34.53
CA GLY A 266 11.22 2.01 -33.35
C GLY A 266 10.68 2.55 -32.03
N THR A 267 9.54 3.25 -32.03
CA THR A 267 8.88 3.68 -30.79
C THR A 267 8.12 2.53 -30.14
N VAL A 268 8.02 2.57 -28.81
CA VAL A 268 7.41 1.53 -28.00
C VAL A 268 6.19 2.07 -27.27
N LEU A 269 5.04 1.45 -27.50
CA LEU A 269 3.82 1.70 -26.74
C LEU A 269 3.63 0.59 -25.69
N VAL A 270 3.46 0.98 -24.43
CA VAL A 270 3.22 0.08 -23.30
C VAL A 270 1.84 0.37 -22.70
N THR A 271 1.10 -0.68 -22.36
CA THR A 271 -0.09 -0.61 -21.51
C THR A 271 -0.03 -1.71 -20.46
N HIS A 272 -0.46 -1.43 -19.24
CA HIS A 272 -0.42 -2.36 -18.11
C HIS A 272 -1.69 -2.25 -17.28
N GLY A 273 -1.98 -3.27 -16.46
CA GLY A 273 -3.18 -3.29 -15.60
C GLY A 273 -3.18 -2.29 -14.43
N GLY A 274 -2.02 -1.69 -14.14
CA GLY A 274 -1.90 -0.68 -13.08
C GLY A 274 -2.41 0.68 -13.50
N VAL A 275 -2.83 1.52 -12.55
CA VAL A 275 -3.43 2.85 -12.78
C VAL A 275 -2.55 3.94 -12.16
N GLU A 276 -2.29 5.02 -12.90
CA GLU A 276 -1.65 6.23 -12.34
C GLU A 276 -2.61 6.97 -11.42
N MET A 277 -2.16 7.23 -10.20
CA MET A 277 -2.85 8.08 -9.22
C MET A 277 -1.95 9.09 -8.52
N GLY A 278 -0.79 9.40 -9.10
CA GLY A 278 0.22 10.32 -8.60
C GLY A 278 1.45 9.65 -7.98
N GLN A 279 1.49 8.32 -7.93
CA GLN A 279 2.61 7.53 -7.42
C GLN A 279 3.74 7.34 -8.45
N GLY A 280 3.55 7.78 -9.70
CA GLY A 280 4.53 7.67 -10.78
C GLY A 280 4.70 6.25 -11.28
N LEU A 281 3.61 5.47 -11.33
CA LEU A 281 3.66 4.10 -11.82
C LEU A 281 4.00 4.06 -13.31
N HIS A 282 3.35 4.89 -14.13
CA HIS A 282 3.60 4.90 -15.58
C HIS A 282 5.04 5.33 -15.87
N THR A 283 5.56 6.32 -15.14
CA THR A 283 6.96 6.75 -15.22
C THR A 283 7.92 5.59 -14.94
N LYS A 284 7.69 4.83 -13.87
CA LYS A 284 8.52 3.68 -13.51
C LYS A 284 8.46 2.59 -14.57
N VAL A 285 7.27 2.27 -15.09
CA VAL A 285 7.14 1.27 -16.16
C VAL A 285 7.83 1.74 -17.45
N ALA A 286 7.74 3.03 -17.79
CA ALA A 286 8.45 3.59 -18.94
C ALA A 286 9.98 3.46 -18.78
N GLN A 287 10.52 3.75 -17.59
CA GLN A 287 11.95 3.59 -17.28
C GLN A 287 12.39 2.13 -17.39
N VAL A 288 11.58 1.20 -16.89
CA VAL A 288 11.84 -0.23 -16.97
C VAL A 288 11.82 -0.71 -18.42
N ALA A 289 10.84 -0.28 -19.22
CA ALA A 289 10.77 -0.64 -20.64
C ALA A 289 11.97 -0.06 -21.41
N ALA A 290 12.30 1.21 -21.20
CA ALA A 290 13.46 1.86 -21.82
C ALA A 290 14.77 1.13 -21.50
N PHE A 291 14.96 0.75 -20.23
CA PHE A 291 16.10 -0.04 -19.79
C PHE A 291 16.13 -1.44 -20.44
N ALA A 292 14.99 -2.14 -20.48
CA ALA A 292 14.91 -3.49 -21.02
C ALA A 292 15.13 -3.54 -22.55
N PHE A 293 14.63 -2.55 -23.28
CA PHE A 293 14.85 -2.43 -24.73
C PHE A 293 16.18 -1.73 -25.09
N ASN A 294 16.89 -1.20 -24.10
CA ASN A 294 18.09 -0.38 -24.29
C ASN A 294 17.87 0.79 -25.27
N ILE A 295 16.78 1.53 -25.07
CA ILE A 295 16.39 2.69 -25.87
C ILE A 295 16.23 3.94 -24.98
N PRO A 296 16.27 5.15 -25.55
CA PRO A 296 15.96 6.36 -24.81
C PRO A 296 14.54 6.32 -24.22
N LEU A 297 14.37 6.89 -23.03
CA LEU A 297 13.05 7.01 -22.39
C LEU A 297 12.04 7.75 -23.29
N SER A 298 12.50 8.71 -24.10
CA SER A 298 11.68 9.45 -25.07
C SER A 298 11.06 8.57 -26.16
N SER A 299 11.58 7.36 -26.37
CA SER A 299 11.06 6.40 -27.34
C SER A 299 9.98 5.47 -26.75
N VAL A 300 9.67 5.61 -25.46
CA VAL A 300 8.66 4.83 -24.77
C VAL A 300 7.47 5.71 -24.40
N PHE A 301 6.28 5.28 -24.80
CA PHE A 301 5.01 5.89 -24.39
C PHE A 301 4.18 4.87 -23.62
N VAL A 302 3.69 5.25 -22.44
CA VAL A 302 2.76 4.43 -21.65
C VAL A 302 1.36 5.01 -21.81
N SER A 303 0.46 4.25 -22.42
CA SER A 303 -0.93 4.68 -22.63
C SER A 303 -1.79 4.43 -21.38
N GLU A 304 -3.05 4.81 -21.48
CA GLU A 304 -4.06 4.63 -20.44
C GLU A 304 -4.30 3.15 -20.13
N THR A 305 -4.80 2.90 -18.92
CA THR A 305 -5.16 1.56 -18.46
C THR A 305 -6.54 1.22 -18.99
N SER A 306 -6.68 0.12 -19.72
CA SER A 306 -7.98 -0.30 -20.29
C SER A 306 -8.18 -1.81 -20.28
N THR A 307 -9.41 -2.22 -20.00
CA THR A 307 -9.81 -3.64 -19.90
C THR A 307 -9.81 -4.39 -21.22
N ASP A 308 -9.85 -3.72 -22.38
CA ASP A 308 -9.67 -4.35 -23.69
C ASP A 308 -8.20 -4.67 -24.02
N LYS A 309 -7.26 -3.99 -23.37
CA LYS A 309 -5.83 -4.20 -23.55
C LYS A 309 -5.26 -5.20 -22.58
N VAL A 310 -5.56 -5.02 -21.28
CA VAL A 310 -5.06 -5.87 -20.21
C VAL A 310 -6.25 -6.37 -19.38
N PRO A 311 -6.75 -7.60 -19.65
CA PRO A 311 -7.87 -8.15 -18.92
C PRO A 311 -7.46 -8.62 -17.52
N ASN A 312 -8.45 -8.79 -16.63
CA ASN A 312 -8.30 -9.41 -15.31
C ASN A 312 -7.21 -8.78 -14.42
N ALA A 313 -6.97 -7.47 -14.58
CA ALA A 313 -5.99 -6.75 -13.77
C ALA A 313 -6.38 -6.74 -12.29
N SER A 314 -5.38 -6.94 -11.42
CA SER A 314 -5.54 -6.72 -9.98
C SER A 314 -5.57 -5.21 -9.69
N PRO A 315 -6.29 -4.77 -8.63
CA PRO A 315 -6.34 -3.36 -8.27
C PRO A 315 -4.94 -2.80 -7.97
N THR A 316 -4.72 -1.52 -8.27
CA THR A 316 -3.43 -0.85 -8.02
C THR A 316 -3.24 -0.54 -6.54
N ALA A 317 -2.80 -1.54 -5.76
CA ALA A 317 -2.75 -1.43 -4.31
C ALA A 317 -1.67 -2.31 -3.67
N ALA A 318 -1.76 -2.47 -2.34
CA ALA A 318 -0.80 -3.21 -1.51
C ALA A 318 0.65 -2.72 -1.61
N SER A 319 0.87 -1.50 -2.13
CA SER A 319 2.19 -0.96 -2.46
C SER A 319 3.01 -1.84 -3.43
N LEU A 320 2.36 -2.75 -4.15
CA LEU A 320 3.02 -3.79 -4.94
C LEU A 320 2.98 -3.49 -6.45
N SER A 321 2.29 -2.44 -6.88
CA SER A 321 2.04 -2.19 -8.32
C SER A 321 3.32 -1.95 -9.13
N SER A 322 4.31 -1.22 -8.59
CA SER A 322 5.60 -1.05 -9.29
C SER A 322 6.34 -2.36 -9.42
N ASP A 323 6.34 -3.20 -8.37
CA ASP A 323 6.95 -4.52 -8.41
C ASP A 323 6.22 -5.40 -9.42
N MET A 324 4.89 -5.48 -9.38
CA MET A 324 4.12 -6.33 -10.28
C MET A 324 4.19 -5.92 -11.74
N TYR A 325 4.00 -4.63 -12.04
CA TYR A 325 3.93 -4.13 -13.42
C TYR A 325 5.31 -3.73 -13.97
N GLY A 326 6.30 -3.48 -13.10
CA GLY A 326 7.70 -3.30 -13.49
C GLY A 326 8.45 -4.64 -13.62
N VAL A 327 8.08 -5.66 -12.85
CA VAL A 327 8.69 -7.01 -12.92
C VAL A 327 7.92 -7.95 -13.83
N SER A 328 6.73 -7.59 -14.34
CA SER A 328 6.00 -8.41 -15.32
C SER A 328 6.97 -8.82 -16.42
N ARG A 329 7.32 -10.12 -16.41
CA ARG A 329 8.58 -10.75 -16.82
C ARG A 329 9.31 -10.10 -18.00
N LEU A 330 10.01 -8.98 -17.77
CA LEU A 330 10.86 -8.41 -18.83
C LEU A 330 12.12 -9.23 -19.11
N LYS A 331 12.48 -10.17 -18.21
CA LYS A 331 13.72 -10.96 -18.33
C LYS A 331 13.57 -12.37 -18.87
N HIS A 332 12.39 -13.00 -18.82
CA HIS A 332 12.31 -14.44 -19.06
C HIS A 332 11.50 -14.88 -20.27
N GLU A 333 10.60 -14.04 -20.79
CA GLU A 333 9.61 -14.51 -21.76
C GLU A 333 9.04 -13.37 -22.63
N TRP A 334 9.83 -12.33 -22.92
CA TRP A 334 9.54 -11.70 -24.21
C TRP A 334 9.90 -12.73 -25.26
N SER A 335 8.91 -13.20 -25.99
CA SER A 335 9.07 -13.83 -27.28
C SER A 335 9.65 -12.82 -28.29
N LEU A 336 10.83 -12.25 -27.99
CA LEU A 336 11.72 -11.54 -28.90
C LEU A 336 12.51 -12.52 -29.78
N LEU A 337 12.16 -13.82 -29.77
CA LEU A 337 12.66 -14.81 -30.72
C LEU A 337 12.58 -14.33 -32.20
N PRO A 338 11.61 -13.49 -32.63
CA PRO A 338 11.64 -12.90 -33.97
C PRO A 338 12.56 -11.67 -34.09
N LEU A 339 12.78 -10.91 -33.01
CA LEU A 339 13.60 -9.70 -33.05
C LEU A 339 15.08 -10.00 -32.88
N SER A 340 15.47 -11.05 -32.16
CA SER A 340 16.87 -11.49 -32.13
C SER A 340 17.31 -11.96 -33.52
N SER A 341 16.50 -12.72 -34.25
CA SER A 341 16.84 -13.20 -35.60
C SER A 341 16.90 -12.07 -36.65
N VAL A 342 16.17 -10.97 -36.45
CA VAL A 342 16.17 -9.77 -37.33
C VAL A 342 17.20 -8.71 -36.89
N ALA A 343 17.54 -8.64 -35.61
CA ALA A 343 18.54 -7.71 -35.08
C ALA A 343 19.98 -8.23 -35.24
N THR A 344 20.18 -9.55 -35.22
CA THR A 344 21.53 -10.17 -35.35
C THR A 344 22.25 -9.81 -36.67
N PRO A 345 21.57 -9.70 -37.84
CA PRO A 345 22.21 -9.25 -39.08
C PRO A 345 22.45 -7.73 -39.15
N LEU A 346 21.75 -6.93 -38.33
CA LEU A 346 21.79 -5.45 -38.39
C LEU A 346 22.65 -4.82 -37.27
N LEU A 347 22.94 -5.56 -36.20
CA LEU A 347 23.79 -5.12 -35.09
C LEU A 347 25.01 -6.04 -35.00
N SER A 348 26.15 -5.55 -35.49
CA SER A 348 27.45 -6.18 -35.35
C SER A 348 27.96 -6.09 -33.90
N TRP A 349 27.26 -6.67 -32.92
CA TRP A 349 27.76 -6.71 -31.54
C TRP A 349 27.40 -8.02 -30.84
N GLN A 350 28.45 -8.77 -30.46
CA GLN A 350 28.39 -9.98 -29.66
C GLN A 350 27.79 -9.69 -28.29
N VAL A 351 26.67 -10.32 -27.96
CA VAL A 351 26.19 -10.41 -26.58
C VAL A 351 26.98 -11.53 -25.90
N HIS A 352 28.01 -11.18 -25.13
CA HIS A 352 28.60 -12.09 -24.14
C HIS A 352 27.67 -12.14 -22.93
N ALA A 353 27.02 -13.29 -22.74
CA ALA A 353 26.34 -13.62 -21.50
C ALA A 353 27.39 -13.84 -20.41
N ILE A 354 27.41 -12.96 -19.39
CA ILE A 354 28.03 -13.26 -18.10
C ILE A 354 26.87 -13.38 -17.11
N PHE A 355 26.50 -14.62 -16.82
CA PHE A 355 25.68 -14.97 -15.67
C PHE A 355 26.62 -15.38 -14.54
N ASN A 356 26.39 -14.84 -13.34
CA ASN A 356 26.65 -15.53 -12.09
C ASN A 356 25.60 -15.08 -11.07
N GLU A 357 24.81 -16.08 -10.66
CA GLU A 357 23.92 -16.26 -9.49
C GLU A 357 22.84 -15.23 -9.16
#